data_AF-A0A924DPE1-F1
#
_entry.id   AF-A0A924DPE1-F1
#
_cell.length_a   1.000
_cell.length_b   1.000
_cell.length_c   1.000
_cell.angle_alpha   90.00
_cell.angle_beta   90.00
_cell.angle_gamma   90.00
#
_symmetry.space_group_name_H-M   'P 1'
#
loop_
_entity.id
_entity.type
_entity.pdbx_description
1 polymer ?
#
loop_
_entity_poly.entity_id
_entity_poly.type
_entity_poly.pdbx_seq_one_letter_code
_entity_poly.pdbx_strand_id
1 'polypeptide(L)'
;MRSKPLVSRVYKYKNQASTFFCPLCRSERGISISPRLTKKNYLQILLTSIVLGSCLFPFIGAKSFVIFFLSWGVFELAVRSDYKKQIACPHCGFDATWYKRDVKVARQIVKDFWVHKQTLGDQKIQPAAKHS
;
A
#
# COMPACT_ATOMS: atom_id res chain seq x y z
N MET A 1 25.37 -9.52 -17.42
CA MET A 1 24.23 -10.43 -17.72
C MET A 1 22.93 -9.62 -17.77
N ARG A 2 22.09 -9.77 -18.81
CA ARG A 2 20.77 -9.11 -18.91
C ARG A 2 19.70 -10.08 -18.41
N SER A 3 19.32 -9.99 -17.14
CA SER A 3 18.21 -10.76 -16.56
C SER A 3 16.88 -10.47 -17.29
N LYS A 4 16.13 -11.53 -17.60
CA LYS A 4 14.76 -11.47 -18.13
C LYS A 4 13.81 -10.96 -17.03
N PRO A 5 12.72 -10.24 -17.36
CA PRO A 5 11.74 -9.82 -16.36
C PRO A 5 11.02 -11.03 -15.77
N LEU A 6 10.66 -10.97 -14.47
CA LEU A 6 9.95 -12.07 -13.79
C LEU A 6 8.51 -12.26 -14.30
N VAL A 7 7.92 -11.25 -14.92
CA VAL A 7 6.56 -11.25 -15.47
C VAL A 7 6.59 -10.58 -16.85
N SER A 8 6.03 -11.25 -17.86
CA SER A 8 6.00 -10.78 -19.25
C SER A 8 4.78 -9.91 -19.58
N ARG A 9 3.62 -10.16 -18.93
CA ARG A 9 2.39 -9.39 -19.11
C ARG A 9 2.01 -8.70 -17.80
N VAL A 10 2.22 -7.39 -17.72
CA VAL A 10 1.76 -6.54 -16.61
C VAL A 10 0.33 -6.07 -16.89
N TYR A 11 -0.55 -6.10 -15.89
CA TYR A 11 -1.88 -5.51 -16.01
C TYR A 11 -1.80 -3.98 -16.01
N LYS A 12 -2.24 -3.34 -17.10
CA LYS A 12 -2.21 -1.88 -17.27
C LYS A 12 -3.53 -1.26 -16.80
N TYR A 13 -3.49 -0.53 -15.70
CA TYR A 13 -4.64 0.23 -15.20
C TYR A 13 -4.98 1.39 -16.14
N LYS A 14 -6.28 1.61 -16.40
CA LYS A 14 -6.78 2.65 -17.32
C LYS A 14 -6.35 4.07 -16.91
N ASN A 15 -6.39 4.35 -15.60
CA ASN A 15 -6.06 5.65 -15.01
C ASN A 15 -4.94 5.48 -13.97
N GLN A 16 -3.72 5.19 -14.42
CA GLN A 16 -2.55 5.14 -13.53
C GLN A 16 -2.04 6.56 -13.19
N ALA A 17 -1.82 6.84 -11.91
CA ALA A 17 -1.34 8.14 -11.43
C ALA A 17 0.18 8.32 -11.64
N SER A 18 0.93 7.22 -11.62
CA SER A 18 2.37 7.18 -11.96
C SER A 18 2.78 5.77 -12.35
N THR A 19 3.85 5.63 -13.14
CA THR A 19 4.51 4.33 -13.38
C THR A 19 5.79 4.23 -12.55
N PHE A 20 6.03 3.04 -12.01
CA PHE A 20 7.20 2.70 -11.20
C PHE A 20 7.92 1.50 -11.82
N PHE A 21 9.22 1.64 -12.07
CA PHE A 21 10.05 0.55 -12.57
C PHE A 21 10.82 -0.12 -11.42
N CYS A 22 10.62 -1.42 -11.22
CA CYS A 22 11.30 -2.14 -10.14
C CYS A 22 12.69 -2.62 -10.58
N PRO A 23 13.80 -2.17 -9.95
CA PRO A 23 15.15 -2.46 -10.42
C PRO A 23 15.53 -3.95 -10.34
N LEU A 24 15.00 -4.69 -9.35
CA LEU A 24 15.29 -6.12 -9.17
C LEU A 24 14.60 -7.00 -10.23
N CYS A 25 13.27 -6.93 -10.33
CA CYS A 25 12.49 -7.81 -11.22
C CYS A 25 12.25 -7.25 -12.62
N ARG A 26 12.66 -6.00 -12.89
CA ARG A 26 12.54 -5.28 -14.18
C ARG A 26 11.12 -5.21 -14.76
N SER A 27 10.11 -5.39 -13.92
CA SER A 27 8.71 -5.14 -14.27
C SER A 27 8.36 -3.68 -14.01
N GLU A 28 7.79 -3.01 -15.00
CA GLU A 28 7.01 -1.78 -14.79
C GLU A 28 5.75 -2.10 -13.98
N ARG A 29 5.28 -1.14 -13.17
CA ARG A 29 3.99 -1.21 -12.46
C ARG A 29 3.32 0.16 -12.48
N GLY A 30 2.03 0.20 -12.78
CA GLY A 30 1.21 1.39 -12.58
C GLY A 30 0.75 1.50 -11.13
N ILE A 31 0.98 2.65 -10.50
CA ILE A 31 0.39 3.01 -9.20
C ILE A 31 -0.88 3.81 -9.49
N SER A 32 -2.02 3.40 -8.93
CA SER A 32 -3.32 4.04 -9.19
C SER A 32 -3.59 5.23 -8.27
N ILE A 33 -3.03 5.22 -7.06
CA ILE A 33 -3.23 6.29 -6.06
C ILE A 33 -2.08 7.30 -6.09
N SER A 34 -2.42 8.59 -5.96
CA SER A 34 -1.47 9.65 -5.71
C SER A 34 -1.35 9.93 -4.19
N PRO A 35 -0.16 10.30 -3.68
CA PRO A 35 0.03 10.59 -2.26
C PRO A 35 -0.51 11.97 -1.84
N ARG A 36 -1.13 12.72 -2.76
CA ARG A 36 -1.65 14.07 -2.52
C ARG A 36 -3.17 14.00 -2.40
N LEU A 37 -3.72 14.63 -1.36
CA LEU A 37 -5.16 14.75 -1.17
C LEU A 37 -5.78 15.49 -2.37
N THR A 38 -6.76 14.87 -3.03
CA THR A 38 -7.49 15.50 -4.12
C THR A 38 -8.59 16.43 -3.58
N LYS A 39 -9.10 17.35 -4.41
CA LYS A 39 -10.25 18.21 -4.04
C LYS A 39 -11.47 17.40 -3.55
N LYS A 40 -11.69 16.20 -4.10
CA LYS A 40 -12.75 15.28 -3.67
C LYS A 40 -12.51 14.74 -2.26
N ASN A 41 -11.26 14.45 -1.90
CA ASN A 41 -10.89 13.98 -0.56
C ASN A 41 -11.16 15.07 0.48
N TYR A 42 -10.82 16.33 0.19
CA TYR A 42 -11.13 17.45 1.08
C TYR A 42 -12.63 17.66 1.29
N LEU A 43 -13.42 17.55 0.21
CA LEU A 43 -14.89 17.59 0.32
C LEU A 43 -15.43 16.44 1.19
N GLN A 44 -14.89 15.24 1.02
CA GLN A 44 -15.26 14.08 1.84
C GLN A 44 -14.90 14.28 3.31
N ILE A 45 -13.68 14.75 3.63
CA ILE A 45 -13.24 15.05 5.00
C ILE A 45 -14.17 16.10 5.65
N LEU A 46 -14.53 17.16 4.91
CA LEU A 46 -15.44 18.19 5.41
C LEU A 46 -16.82 17.63 5.74
N LEU A 47 -17.43 16.90 4.80
CA LEU A 47 -18.77 16.33 4.97
C LEU A 47 -18.80 15.29 6.11
N THR A 48 -17.81 14.39 6.18
CA THR A 48 -17.75 13.40 7.27
C THR A 48 -17.50 14.06 8.62
N SER A 49 -16.66 15.09 8.69
CA SER A 49 -16.42 15.86 9.93
C SER A 49 -17.67 16.57 10.42
N ILE A 50 -18.49 17.12 9.51
CA ILE A 50 -19.77 17.76 9.87
C ILE A 50 -20.76 16.72 10.42
N VAL A 51 -20.91 15.58 9.74
CA VAL A 51 -21.82 14.51 10.19
C VAL A 51 -21.39 13.94 11.55
N LEU A 52 -20.11 13.59 11.69
CA LEU A 52 -19.54 13.11 12.97
C LEU A 52 -19.67 14.18 14.08
N GLY A 53 -19.37 15.44 13.76
CA GLY A 53 -19.50 16.58 14.67
C GLY A 53 -20.92 16.75 15.19
N SER A 54 -21.92 16.73 14.30
CA SER A 54 -23.34 16.83 14.67
C SER A 54 -23.82 15.65 15.51
N CYS A 55 -23.40 14.42 15.19
CA CYS A 55 -23.76 13.23 15.97
C CYS A 55 -23.11 13.20 17.37
N LEU A 56 -21.89 13.74 17.51
CA LEU A 56 -21.14 13.77 18.77
C LEU A 56 -21.38 15.06 19.59
N PHE A 57 -22.03 16.07 19.01
CA PHE A 57 -22.34 17.34 19.66
C PHE A 57 -23.03 17.21 21.04
N PRO A 58 -24.06 16.36 21.27
CA PRO A 58 -24.70 16.27 22.59
C PRO A 58 -23.78 15.71 23.69
N PHE A 59 -22.72 14.99 23.34
CA PHE A 59 -21.77 14.43 24.29
C PHE A 59 -20.57 15.35 24.55
N ILE A 60 -20.08 16.02 23.50
CA ILE A 60 -18.79 16.72 23.49
C ILE A 60 -18.96 18.26 23.48
N GLY A 61 -20.14 18.75 23.09
CA GLY A 61 -20.48 20.16 23.00
C GLY A 61 -19.52 20.94 22.09
N ALA A 62 -19.11 22.13 22.52
CA ALA A 62 -18.19 22.99 21.78
C ALA A 62 -16.80 22.36 21.50
N LYS A 63 -16.38 21.30 22.20
CA LYS A 63 -15.11 20.61 21.91
C LYS A 63 -15.16 19.80 20.59
N SER A 64 -16.32 19.72 19.93
CA SER A 64 -16.53 18.99 18.67
C SER A 64 -15.65 19.49 17.51
N PHE A 65 -15.10 20.71 17.56
CA PHE A 65 -14.10 21.18 16.57
C PHE A 65 -12.84 20.29 16.49
N VAL A 66 -12.49 19.57 17.55
CA VAL A 66 -11.36 18.61 17.55
C VAL A 66 -11.61 17.44 16.58
N ILE A 67 -12.88 17.08 16.34
CA ILE A 67 -13.27 15.98 15.43
C ILE A 67 -12.84 16.26 13.99
N PHE A 68 -12.78 17.52 13.56
CA PHE A 68 -12.28 17.89 12.24
C PHE A 68 -10.79 17.55 12.07
N PHE A 69 -9.96 17.92 13.06
CA PHE A 69 -8.53 17.61 13.03
C PHE A 69 -8.25 16.10 13.11
N LEU A 70 -9.02 15.37 13.93
CA LEU A 70 -8.94 13.90 13.98
C LEU A 70 -9.33 13.26 12.63
N SER A 71 -10.44 13.71 12.04
CA SER A 71 -10.91 13.21 10.74
C SER A 71 -9.90 13.47 9.62
N TRP A 72 -9.30 14.66 9.57
CA TRP A 72 -8.20 14.98 8.66
C TRP A 72 -7.00 14.04 8.87
N GLY A 73 -6.52 13.92 10.11
CA GLY A 73 -5.34 13.11 10.43
C GLY A 73 -5.53 11.63 10.06
N VAL A 74 -6.70 11.06 10.35
CA VAL A 74 -7.07 9.70 9.94
C VAL A 74 -7.06 9.57 8.41
N PHE A 75 -7.63 10.54 7.69
CA PHE A 75 -7.69 10.50 6.22
C PHE A 75 -6.31 10.61 5.56
N GLU A 76 -5.43 11.48 6.08
CA GLU A 76 -4.05 11.59 5.61
C GLU A 76 -3.26 10.30 5.86
N LEU A 77 -3.38 9.73 7.07
CA LEU A 77 -2.75 8.45 7.42
C LEU A 77 -3.26 7.30 6.55
N ALA A 78 -4.57 7.24 6.25
CA ALA A 78 -5.16 6.24 5.40
C ALA A 78 -4.62 6.31 3.96
N VAL A 79 -4.69 7.49 3.32
CA VAL A 79 -4.18 7.69 1.95
C VAL A 79 -2.67 7.40 1.87
N ARG A 80 -1.90 7.85 2.86
CA ARG A 80 -0.45 7.62 2.92
C ARG A 80 -0.10 6.15 3.17
N SER A 81 -0.94 5.41 3.89
CA SER A 81 -0.73 3.98 4.14
C SER A 81 -1.07 3.14 2.91
N ASP A 82 -2.15 3.46 2.19
CA ASP A 82 -2.51 2.72 0.98
C ASP A 82 -1.51 2.98 -0.15
N TYR A 83 -1.05 4.22 -0.31
CA TYR A 83 0.02 4.55 -1.26
C TYR A 83 1.31 3.74 -1.01
N LYS A 84 1.72 3.54 0.26
CA LYS A 84 2.87 2.67 0.60
C LYS A 84 2.66 1.22 0.15
N LYS A 85 1.46 0.65 0.38
CA LYS A 85 1.15 -0.73 -0.03
C LYS A 85 1.31 -0.94 -1.54
N GLN A 86 0.95 0.05 -2.35
CA GLN A 86 1.05 -0.06 -3.82
C GLN A 86 2.49 0.02 -4.36
N ILE A 87 3.42 0.66 -3.64
CA ILE A 87 4.83 0.77 -4.06
C ILE A 87 5.56 -0.59 -3.97
N ALA A 88 5.29 -1.37 -2.92
CA ALA A 88 6.02 -2.60 -2.62
C ALA A 88 5.76 -3.75 -3.60
N CYS A 89 6.79 -4.18 -4.35
CA CYS A 89 7.24 -5.59 -4.42
C CYS A 89 6.28 -6.82 -4.52
N PRO A 90 5.14 -6.88 -5.24
CA PRO A 90 4.29 -8.09 -5.24
C PRO A 90 4.95 -9.34 -5.83
N HIS A 91 6.12 -9.21 -6.48
CA HIS A 91 6.86 -10.33 -7.08
C HIS A 91 8.20 -10.64 -6.40
N CYS A 92 8.81 -9.66 -5.71
CA CYS A 92 10.17 -9.77 -5.16
C CYS A 92 10.42 -8.97 -3.86
N GLY A 93 9.38 -8.47 -3.18
CA GLY A 93 9.50 -7.76 -1.90
C GLY A 93 10.10 -6.35 -1.94
N PHE A 94 10.70 -5.90 -3.04
CA PHE A 94 11.36 -4.59 -3.13
C PHE A 94 10.41 -3.39 -2.90
N ASP A 95 10.74 -2.55 -1.92
CA ASP A 95 10.07 -1.29 -1.61
C ASP A 95 11.04 -0.11 -1.81
N ALA A 96 10.68 0.82 -2.72
CA ALA A 96 11.47 2.00 -3.02
C ALA A 96 11.52 3.03 -1.87
N THR A 97 10.49 3.06 -1.01
CA THR A 97 10.45 3.98 0.15
C THR A 97 11.48 3.59 1.21
N TRP A 98 11.61 2.29 1.48
CA TRP A 98 12.67 1.76 2.33
C TRP A 98 14.03 1.87 1.66
N TYR A 99 14.16 1.56 0.36
CA TYR A 99 15.46 1.69 -0.32
C TYR A 99 16.03 3.11 -0.27
N LYS A 100 15.17 4.15 -0.38
CA LYS A 100 15.60 5.56 -0.24
C LYS A 100 15.96 5.94 1.21
N ARG A 101 15.39 5.26 2.21
CA ARG A 101 15.61 5.55 3.64
C ARG A 101 16.80 4.79 4.22
N ASP A 102 16.80 3.47 4.08
CA ASP A 102 17.88 2.58 4.49
C ASP A 102 17.94 1.34 3.57
N VAL A 103 19.04 1.24 2.83
CA VAL A 103 19.33 0.13 1.93
C VAL A 103 19.48 -1.20 2.68
N LYS A 104 19.92 -1.21 3.95
CA LYS A 104 20.06 -2.44 4.75
C LYS A 104 18.69 -3.04 5.05
N VAL A 105 17.74 -2.23 5.54
CA VAL A 105 16.36 -2.65 5.80
C VAL A 105 15.69 -3.13 4.51
N ALA A 106 15.87 -2.41 3.39
CA ALA A 106 15.32 -2.82 2.10
C ALA A 106 15.87 -4.19 1.62
N ARG A 107 17.14 -4.49 1.86
CA ARG A 107 17.71 -5.84 1.58
C ARG A 107 17.10 -6.91 2.48
N GLN A 108 16.86 -6.61 3.76
CA GLN A 108 16.27 -7.57 4.69
C GLN A 108 14.83 -7.92 4.29
N ILE A 109 13.98 -6.93 4.03
CA ILE A 109 12.60 -7.12 3.55
C ILE A 109 12.57 -8.01 2.29
N VAL A 110 13.50 -7.81 1.35
CA VAL A 110 13.61 -8.66 0.15
C VAL A 110 14.00 -10.09 0.51
N LYS A 111 14.97 -10.32 1.42
CA LYS A 111 15.33 -11.68 1.86
C LYS A 111 14.14 -12.38 2.53
N ASP A 112 13.49 -11.71 3.48
CA ASP A 112 12.36 -12.25 4.24
C ASP A 112 11.20 -12.63 3.29
N PHE A 113 10.94 -11.81 2.27
CA PHE A 113 9.97 -12.11 1.22
C PHE A 113 10.31 -13.39 0.43
N TRP A 114 11.58 -13.62 0.07
CA TRP A 114 11.97 -14.83 -0.64
C TRP A 114 11.91 -16.08 0.23
N VAL A 115 12.31 -15.99 1.51
CA VAL A 115 12.16 -17.09 2.49
C VAL A 115 10.68 -17.46 2.63
N HIS A 116 9.82 -16.50 2.90
CA HIS A 116 8.37 -16.73 3.02
C HIS A 116 7.75 -17.31 1.74
N LYS A 117 8.24 -16.92 0.57
CA LYS A 117 7.77 -17.44 -0.73
C LYS A 117 8.21 -18.88 -0.96
N GLN A 118 9.38 -19.29 -0.46
CA GLN A 118 9.82 -20.70 -0.49
C GLN A 118 8.93 -21.55 0.42
N THR A 119 8.74 -21.14 1.69
CA THR A 119 7.87 -21.86 2.64
C THR A 119 6.44 -22.07 2.13
N LEU A 120 5.84 -21.06 1.48
CA LEU A 120 4.51 -21.19 0.85
C LEU A 120 4.53 -22.04 -0.44
N GLY A 121 5.67 -22.12 -1.13
CA GLY A 121 5.85 -23.00 -2.29
C GLY A 121 5.85 -24.45 -1.86
N ASP A 122 6.63 -24.79 -0.83
CA ASP A 122 6.77 -26.15 -0.31
C ASP A 122 5.44 -26.68 0.27
N GLN A 123 4.66 -25.83 0.95
CA GLN A 123 3.31 -26.21 1.43
C GLN A 123 2.32 -26.53 0.31
N LYS A 124 2.48 -25.98 -0.90
CA LYS A 124 1.64 -26.36 -2.06
C LYS A 124 2.08 -27.65 -2.74
N ILE A 125 3.25 -28.19 -2.37
CA ILE A 125 3.86 -29.38 -2.99
C ILE A 125 3.69 -30.63 -2.11
N GLN A 126 3.09 -30.51 -0.92
CA GLN A 126 2.58 -31.67 -0.19
C GLN A 126 1.18 -32.06 -0.73
N PRO A 127 1.05 -33.05 -1.64
CA PRO A 127 -0.26 -33.64 -1.89
C PRO A 127 -0.76 -34.24 -0.58
N ALA A 128 -2.08 -34.20 -0.37
CA ALA A 128 -2.72 -34.76 0.82
C ALA A 128 -2.21 -36.20 1.07
N ALA A 129 -1.42 -36.37 2.14
CA ALA A 129 -0.87 -37.66 2.48
C ALA A 129 -2.03 -38.60 2.84
N LYS A 130 -2.06 -39.74 2.15
CA LYS A 130 -3.01 -40.86 2.32
C LYS A 130 -3.61 -40.94 3.73
N HIS A 131 -4.93 -40.83 3.81
CA HIS A 131 -5.69 -41.43 4.89
C HIS A 131 -6.61 -42.50 4.31
N SER A 132 -6.44 -43.72 4.82
CA SER A 132 -7.16 -44.97 4.48
C SER A 132 -6.92 -45.51 3.07
#